data_AF-A0A242LL31-F1
#
_entry.id   AF-A0A242LL31-F1
#
_cell.length_a   1.000
_cell.length_b   1.000
_cell.length_c   1.000
_cell.angle_alpha   90.00
_cell.angle_beta   90.00
_cell.angle_gamma   90.00
#
_symmetry.space_group_name_H-M   'P 1'
#
loop_
_entity.id
_entity.type
_entity.pdbx_description
1 polymer ?
#
loop_
_entity_poly.entity_id
_entity_poly.type
_entity_poly.pdbx_seq_one_letter_code
_entity_poly.pdbx_strand_id
1 'polypeptide(L)'
;MDFTGDENRQVYQFSWMERELKRVLEDKLADRILIIGSGVLECQTAIELANKSKEVMIIERSDELLSDCLNSPIRAQLMRSLEKLLVTFYLETVVIDSEKEQVCLCNKEGFQLYLAIDNIIAPKGYKYF
;
A
#
# COMPACT_ATOMS: atom_id res chain seq x y z
N MET A 1 -17.45 13.24 -12.26
CA MET A 1 -16.81 13.12 -10.93
C MET A 1 -17.75 12.21 -10.17
N ASP A 2 -17.48 10.92 -10.19
CA ASP A 2 -18.32 9.95 -9.49
C ASP A 2 -17.42 9.21 -8.51
N PHE A 3 -17.45 9.67 -7.26
CA PHE A 3 -16.86 8.99 -6.12
C PHE A 3 -17.98 8.20 -5.45
N THR A 4 -17.96 6.88 -5.56
CA THR A 4 -18.71 6.00 -4.66
C THR A 4 -17.71 5.43 -3.67
N GLY A 5 -17.54 6.11 -2.54
CA GLY A 5 -16.73 5.67 -1.41
C GLY A 5 -17.58 5.71 -0.14
N ASP A 6 -17.61 4.59 0.57
CA ASP A 6 -18.20 4.45 1.90
C ASP A 6 -17.63 5.53 2.85
N GLU A 7 -18.49 6.15 3.66
CA GLU A 7 -18.32 7.49 4.23
C GLU A 7 -17.15 7.62 5.24
N ASN A 8 -16.49 6.52 5.59
CA ASN A 8 -15.39 6.46 6.55
C ASN A 8 -14.02 6.04 5.99
N ARG A 9 -13.90 5.66 4.71
CA ARG A 9 -12.62 5.15 4.15
C ARG A 9 -12.14 5.99 2.99
N GLN A 10 -10.93 6.54 3.12
CA GLN A 10 -10.32 7.33 2.05
C GLN A 10 -9.41 6.46 1.20
N VAL A 11 -9.80 6.26 -0.05
CA VAL A 11 -8.97 5.61 -1.08
C VAL A 11 -8.23 6.68 -1.85
N TYR A 12 -6.90 6.60 -1.85
CA TYR A 12 -6.04 7.49 -2.62
C TYR A 12 -5.55 6.75 -3.87
N GLN A 13 -5.93 7.28 -5.04
CA GLN A 13 -5.44 6.79 -6.32
C GLN A 13 -4.25 7.61 -6.77
N PHE A 14 -3.11 6.97 -7.02
CA PHE A 14 -1.92 7.63 -7.54
C PHE A 14 -2.13 8.09 -8.98
N SER A 15 -2.06 9.40 -9.25
CA SER A 15 -1.80 9.94 -10.58
C SER A 15 -0.43 10.61 -10.56
N TRP A 16 0.43 10.30 -11.53
CA TRP A 16 1.82 10.77 -11.59
C TRP A 16 1.95 12.30 -11.40
N MET A 17 2.36 12.73 -10.20
CA MET A 17 2.93 14.04 -9.88
C MET A 17 3.39 14.07 -8.40
N GLU A 18 4.62 14.51 -8.12
CA GLU A 18 5.18 14.69 -6.76
C GLU A 18 4.28 15.49 -5.81
N ARG A 19 3.40 16.34 -6.37
CA ARG A 19 2.41 17.13 -5.64
C ARG A 19 1.30 16.27 -4.99
N GLU A 20 0.94 15.12 -5.56
CA GLU A 20 -0.06 14.24 -4.96
C GLU A 20 0.53 13.42 -3.80
N LEU A 21 1.78 12.94 -3.93
CA LEU A 21 2.53 12.37 -2.80
C LEU A 21 2.61 13.34 -1.64
N LYS A 22 3.00 14.58 -1.94
CA LYS A 22 3.09 15.62 -0.93
C LYS A 22 1.75 15.87 -0.24
N ARG A 23 0.64 15.84 -0.98
CA ARG A 23 -0.71 15.94 -0.42
C ARG A 23 -1.07 14.75 0.46
N VAL A 24 -0.84 13.51 0.03
CA VAL A 24 -1.10 12.31 0.84
C VAL A 24 -0.28 12.35 2.13
N LEU A 25 0.95 12.86 2.05
CA LEU A 25 1.85 13.00 3.20
C LEU A 25 1.52 14.19 4.11
N GLU A 26 0.87 15.23 3.58
CA GLU A 26 0.38 16.41 4.31
C GLU A 26 -1.04 16.21 4.87
N ASP A 27 -1.83 15.33 4.24
CA ASP A 27 -3.14 14.90 4.72
C ASP A 27 -2.99 14.17 6.05
N LYS A 28 -3.99 14.37 6.92
CA LYS A 28 -4.09 13.64 8.19
C LYS A 28 -4.57 12.22 7.90
N LEU A 29 -3.71 11.41 7.29
CA LEU A 29 -3.92 9.96 7.20
C LEU A 29 -4.08 9.41 8.62
N ALA A 30 -4.97 8.44 8.76
CA ALA A 30 -5.13 7.66 9.99
C ALA A 30 -3.94 6.71 10.16
N ASP A 31 -3.98 5.83 11.15
CA ASP A 31 -2.77 5.14 11.61
C ASP A 31 -2.45 3.87 10.82
N ARG A 32 -3.46 3.18 10.25
CA ARG A 32 -3.26 1.92 9.52
C ARG A 32 -3.44 2.10 8.02
N ILE A 33 -2.34 1.91 7.29
CA ILE A 33 -2.25 2.22 5.87
C ILE A 33 -1.90 0.95 5.09
N LEU A 34 -2.73 0.62 4.09
CA LEU A 34 -2.44 -0.43 3.12
C LEU A 34 -1.97 0.21 1.81
N ILE A 35 -0.81 -0.21 1.32
CA ILE A 35 -0.26 0.19 0.02
C ILE A 35 -0.31 -1.01 -0.92
N ILE A 36 -0.81 -0.79 -2.13
CA ILE A 36 -0.95 -1.83 -3.15
C ILE A 36 0.20 -1.70 -4.16
N GLY A 37 1.00 -2.76 -4.28
CA GLY A 37 2.19 -2.81 -5.10
C GLY A 37 3.47 -2.52 -4.32
N SER A 38 4.57 -3.06 -4.80
CA SER A 38 5.88 -3.01 -4.13
C SER A 38 7.00 -2.40 -4.98
N GLY A 39 6.66 -1.53 -5.93
CA GLY A 39 7.66 -0.81 -6.72
C GLY A 39 8.49 0.16 -5.87
N VAL A 40 9.52 0.74 -6.48
CA VAL A 40 10.41 1.71 -5.81
C VAL A 40 9.61 2.82 -5.16
N LEU A 41 8.58 3.32 -5.84
CA LEU A 41 7.76 4.43 -5.36
C LEU A 41 6.90 4.03 -4.16
N GLU A 42 6.21 2.89 -4.24
CA GLU A 42 5.36 2.39 -3.16
C GLU A 42 6.19 2.10 -1.91
N CYS A 43 7.37 1.51 -2.08
CA CYS A 43 8.30 1.27 -0.98
C CYS A 43 8.85 2.57 -0.36
N GLN A 44 9.16 3.59 -1.16
CA GLN A 44 9.57 4.91 -0.63
C GLN A 44 8.42 5.55 0.17
N THR A 45 7.21 5.48 -0.36
CA THR A 45 6.00 5.99 0.32
C THR A 45 5.79 5.28 1.66
N ALA A 46 5.94 3.95 1.68
CA ALA A 46 5.83 3.17 2.91
C ALA A 46 6.87 3.56 3.96
N ILE A 47 8.12 3.75 3.53
CA ILE A 47 9.21 4.21 4.40
C ILE A 47 8.88 5.59 5.00
N GLU A 48 8.39 6.54 4.20
CA GLU A 48 8.06 7.87 4.67
C GLU A 48 6.90 7.86 5.69
N LEU A 49 5.86 7.07 5.42
CA LEU A 49 4.72 6.92 6.33
C LEU A 49 5.11 6.20 7.62
N ALA A 50 5.89 5.14 7.54
CA ALA A 50 6.38 4.41 8.71
C ALA A 50 7.31 5.30 9.58
N ASN A 51 8.15 6.14 8.97
CA ASN A 51 8.94 7.15 9.71
C ASN A 51 8.05 8.17 10.44
N LYS A 52 6.82 8.40 9.95
CA LYS A 52 5.79 9.20 10.63
C LYS A 52 4.97 8.40 11.65
N SER A 53 5.48 7.24 12.10
CA SER A 53 4.85 6.36 13.08
C SER A 53 3.50 5.77 12.63
N LYS A 54 3.29 5.64 11.32
CA LYS A 54 2.13 4.95 10.76
C LYS A 54 2.39 3.45 10.69
N GLU A 55 1.36 2.66 10.92
CA GLU A 55 1.36 1.22 10.69
C GLU A 55 1.12 0.98 9.20
N VAL A 56 2.16 0.49 8.51
CA VAL A 56 2.12 0.33 7.05
C VAL A 56 2.20 -1.14 6.67
N MET A 57 1.26 -1.55 5.82
CA MET A 57 1.24 -2.84 5.14
C MET A 57 1.37 -2.63 3.63
N ILE A 58 2.18 -3.46 2.98
CA ILE A 58 2.26 -3.55 1.52
C ILE A 58 1.69 -4.90 1.09
N ILE A 59 0.85 -4.90 0.07
CA ILE A 59 0.50 -6.12 -0.68
C ILE A 59 1.18 -6.11 -2.04
N GLU A 60 1.60 -7.28 -2.49
CA GLU A 60 2.14 -7.49 -3.83
C GLU A 60 1.55 -8.77 -4.39
N ARG A 61 1.19 -8.75 -5.68
CA ARG A 61 0.59 -9.91 -6.35
C ARG A 61 1.64 -10.93 -6.82
N SER A 62 2.90 -10.51 -6.92
CA SER A 62 4.05 -11.39 -7.17
C SER A 62 4.57 -12.01 -5.87
N ASP A 63 5.43 -13.02 -6.02
CA ASP A 63 6.28 -13.60 -4.99
C ASP A 63 7.54 -12.78 -4.66
N GLU A 64 7.68 -11.58 -5.26
CA GLU A 64 8.88 -10.78 -5.14
C GLU A 64 8.54 -9.28 -5.00
N LEU A 65 9.12 -8.63 -3.99
CA LEU A 65 9.06 -7.17 -3.82
C LEU A 65 9.96 -6.47 -4.83
N LEU A 66 9.72 -5.18 -5.13
CA LEU A 66 10.68 -4.29 -5.82
C LEU A 66 11.14 -4.84 -7.18
N SER A 67 10.29 -5.61 -7.86
CA SER A 67 10.61 -6.31 -9.11
C SER A 67 11.03 -5.35 -10.24
N ASP A 68 10.61 -4.08 -10.13
CA ASP A 68 10.98 -2.97 -11.02
C ASP A 68 12.44 -2.51 -10.89
N CYS A 69 13.16 -2.94 -9.84
CA CYS A 69 14.54 -2.53 -9.59
C CYS A 69 15.48 -3.67 -9.14
N LEU A 70 15.23 -4.91 -9.56
CA LEU A 70 15.99 -6.11 -9.18
C LEU A 70 17.52 -5.96 -9.24
N ASN A 71 18.02 -5.37 -10.33
CA ASN A 71 19.45 -5.24 -10.60
C ASN A 71 20.04 -3.91 -10.09
N SER A 72 19.28 -3.14 -9.29
CA SER A 72 19.69 -1.82 -8.82
C SER A 72 20.14 -1.87 -7.36
N PRO A 73 21.24 -1.19 -6.99
CA PRO A 73 21.68 -1.11 -5.59
C PRO A 73 20.64 -0.45 -4.68
N ILE A 74 19.71 0.33 -5.24
CA ILE A 74 18.62 0.96 -4.47
C ILE A 74 17.72 -0.08 -3.79
N ARG A 75 17.54 -1.26 -4.39
CA ARG A 75 16.71 -2.35 -3.84
C ARG A 75 17.16 -2.74 -2.45
N ALA A 76 18.47 -3.00 -2.29
CA ALA A 76 19.03 -3.39 -1.00
C ALA A 76 18.89 -2.29 0.06
N GLN A 77 18.96 -1.02 -0.35
CA GLN A 77 18.72 0.10 0.57
C GLN A 77 17.25 0.17 1.00
N LEU A 78 16.31 0.05 0.07
CA LEU A 78 14.87 0.10 0.35
C LEU A 78 14.44 -1.08 1.25
N MET A 79 14.87 -2.31 0.92
CA MET A 79 14.58 -3.49 1.73
C MET A 79 15.06 -3.33 3.19
N ARG A 80 16.29 -2.85 3.40
CA ARG A 80 16.81 -2.60 4.76
C ARG A 80 16.01 -1.55 5.51
N SER A 81 15.60 -0.47 4.84
CA SER A 81 14.77 0.56 5.47
C SER A 81 13.40 0.03 5.86
N LEU A 82 12.76 -0.74 4.98
CA LEU A 82 11.46 -1.35 5.22
C LEU A 82 11.51 -2.34 6.41
N GLU A 83 12.53 -3.19 6.44
CA GLU A 83 12.77 -4.13 7.54
C GLU A 83 12.99 -3.40 8.87
N LYS A 84 13.85 -2.37 8.87
CA LYS A 84 14.13 -1.55 10.06
C LYS A 84 12.87 -0.85 10.60
N LEU A 85 11.96 -0.49 9.70
CA LEU A 85 10.70 0.20 10.02
C LEU A 85 9.54 -0.76 10.29
N LEU A 86 9.78 -2.07 10.28
CA LEU A 86 8.78 -3.11 10.54
C LEU A 86 7.55 -3.01 9.63
N VAL A 87 7.76 -2.60 8.37
CA VAL A 87 6.70 -2.61 7.35
C VAL A 87 6.31 -4.07 7.08
N THR A 88 5.00 -4.36 7.12
CA THR A 88 4.49 -5.72 6.91
C THR A 88 4.19 -5.96 5.43
N PHE A 89 4.47 -7.17 4.93
CA PHE A 89 4.30 -7.54 3.53
C PHE A 89 3.42 -8.77 3.38
N TYR A 90 2.49 -8.72 2.42
CA TYR A 90 1.78 -9.89 1.93
C TYR A 90 2.07 -10.07 0.43
N LEU A 91 2.88 -11.07 0.12
CA LEU A 91 3.20 -11.45 -1.25
C LEU A 91 2.12 -12.37 -1.81
N GLU A 92 2.08 -12.47 -3.14
CA GLU A 92 1.11 -13.29 -3.86
C GLU A 92 -0.34 -13.04 -3.39
N THR A 93 -0.63 -11.79 -3.04
CA THR A 93 -1.84 -11.38 -2.33
C THR A 93 -2.52 -10.21 -3.04
N VAL A 94 -3.85 -10.26 -3.11
CA VAL A 94 -4.69 -9.21 -3.68
C VAL A 94 -5.79 -8.78 -2.72
N VAL A 95 -6.29 -7.56 -2.87
CA VAL A 95 -7.55 -7.16 -2.24
C VAL A 95 -8.70 -7.77 -3.03
N ILE A 96 -9.58 -8.52 -2.35
CA ILE A 96 -10.79 -9.08 -2.97
C ILE A 96 -12.07 -8.42 -2.50
N ASP A 97 -12.02 -7.72 -1.37
CA ASP A 97 -13.15 -6.99 -0.82
C ASP A 97 -12.65 -5.86 0.08
N SER A 98 -13.39 -4.76 0.12
CA SER A 98 -13.15 -3.62 1.00
C SER A 98 -14.42 -3.15 1.72
N GLU A 99 -15.46 -3.99 1.77
CA GLU A 99 -16.71 -3.68 2.46
C GLU A 99 -16.53 -3.39 3.96
N LYS A 100 -17.20 -2.32 4.44
CA LYS A 100 -17.26 -1.89 5.85
C LYS A 100 -15.89 -1.42 6.40
N GLU A 101 -15.60 -1.74 7.67
CA GLU A 101 -14.40 -1.33 8.42
C GLU A 101 -13.13 -2.16 8.12
N GLN A 102 -13.21 -3.17 7.24
CA GLN A 102 -12.11 -4.11 6.99
C GLN A 102 -11.74 -4.21 5.50
N VAL A 103 -10.51 -4.62 5.20
CA VAL A 103 -10.09 -5.11 3.88
C VAL A 103 -9.98 -6.62 3.96
N CYS A 104 -10.51 -7.31 2.96
CA CYS A 104 -10.24 -8.73 2.75
C CYS A 104 -9.08 -8.89 1.75
N LEU A 105 -7.99 -9.46 2.24
CA LEU A 105 -6.86 -9.90 1.44
C LEU A 105 -7.02 -11.38 1.11
N CYS A 106 -6.68 -11.78 -0.11
CA CYS A 106 -6.66 -13.17 -0.54
C CYS A 106 -5.31 -13.51 -1.16
N ASN A 107 -4.65 -14.54 -0.65
CA ASN A 107 -3.42 -15.04 -1.26
C ASN A 107 -3.71 -15.96 -2.46
N LYS A 108 -2.69 -16.35 -3.22
CA LYS A 108 -2.82 -17.26 -4.38
C LYS A 108 -3.42 -18.64 -4.04
N GLU A 109 -3.35 -19.05 -2.77
CA GLU A 109 -3.87 -20.35 -2.29
C GLU A 109 -5.34 -20.26 -1.88
N GLY A 110 -5.93 -19.06 -1.93
CA GLY A 110 -7.32 -18.81 -1.53
C GLY A 110 -7.49 -18.54 -0.03
N PHE A 111 -6.40 -18.40 0.74
CA PHE A 111 -6.48 -18.02 2.14
C PHE A 111 -6.85 -16.55 2.27
N GLN A 112 -7.86 -16.28 3.10
CA GLN A 112 -8.42 -14.96 3.32
C GLN A 112 -8.00 -14.40 4.69
N LEU A 113 -7.58 -13.13 4.68
CA LEU A 113 -7.23 -12.38 5.88
C LEU A 113 -8.00 -11.06 5.91
N TYR A 114 -8.63 -10.76 7.05
CA TYR A 114 -9.39 -9.54 7.25
C TYR A 114 -8.61 -8.57 8.13
N LEU A 115 -8.38 -7.36 7.62
CA LEU A 115 -7.58 -6.34 8.30
C LEU A 115 -8.38 -5.05 8.46
N ALA A 116 -8.34 -4.45 9.65
CA ALA A 116 -8.84 -3.10 9.86
C ALA A 116 -7.81 -2.11 9.29
N ILE A 117 -8.17 -1.42 8.21
CA ILE A 117 -7.30 -0.49 7.48
C ILE A 117 -8.06 0.81 7.28
N ASP A 118 -7.44 1.91 7.67
CA ASP A 118 -8.09 3.22 7.64
C ASP A 118 -7.90 3.88 6.27
N ASN A 119 -6.74 3.69 5.65
CA ASN A 119 -6.41 4.26 4.34
C ASN A 119 -5.83 3.21 3.39
N ILE A 120 -6.28 3.24 2.13
CA ILE A 120 -5.69 2.44 1.05
C ILE A 120 -5.06 3.37 0.03
N ILE A 121 -3.80 3.10 -0.30
CA ILE A 121 -3.06 3.80 -1.34
C ILE A 121 -2.82 2.82 -2.50
N ALA A 122 -3.34 3.14 -3.68
CA ALA A 122 -3.30 2.24 -4.83
C ALA A 122 -2.90 2.94 -6.13
N PRO A 123 -2.28 2.23 -7.09
CA PRO A 123 -1.97 2.76 -8.42
C PRO A 123 -3.22 3.26 -9.15
N LYS A 124 -3.06 4.22 -10.06
CA LYS A 124 -4.17 4.68 -10.91
C LYS A 124 -4.84 3.52 -11.62
N GLY A 125 -6.18 3.49 -11.58
CA GLY A 125 -6.93 2.47 -12.31
C GLY A 125 -6.79 1.07 -11.73
N TYR A 126 -6.21 0.93 -10.53
CA TYR A 126 -6.38 -0.30 -9.74
C TYR A 126 -7.88 -0.48 -9.49
N LYS A 127 -8.45 -1.52 -10.10
CA LYS A 127 -9.85 -1.87 -9.92
C LYS A 127 -9.91 -2.88 -8.79
N TYR A 128 -10.64 -2.51 -7.74
CA TYR A 128 -11.24 -3.49 -6.85
C TYR A 128 -12.20 -4.35 -7.69
N PHE A 129 -12.25 -5.66 -7.43
CA PHE A 129 -13.07 -6.60 -8.20
C PHE A 129 -14.57 -6.32 -8.00
#